data_AF-A0A4Q4W9R7-F1
#
_entry.id   AF-A0A4Q4W9R7-F1
#
_cell.length_a   1.000
_cell.length_b   1.000
_cell.length_c   1.000
_cell.angle_alpha   90.00
_cell.angle_beta   90.00
_cell.angle_gamma   90.00
#
_symmetry.space_group_name_H-M   'P 1'
#
loop_
_entity.id
_entity.type
_entity.pdbx_description
1 polymer ?
#
loop_
_entity_poly.entity_id
_entity_poly.type
_entity_poly.pdbx_seq_one_letter_code
_entity_poly.pdbx_strand_id
1 'polypeptide(L)'
;MQQIVKGAPADVFASADQEAMNKAVAERVIKAETRHDFVANQLVLIVPATGTVPVHALADLTRPDVKRVAIGNPASVPVGRYAKRALEAAKLWEPVEAKAVLAQNVRQALDYV
;
A
#
# COMPACT_ATOMS: atom_id res chain seq x y z
N MET A 1 0.05 -9.14 -10.82
CA MET A 1 1.28 -9.85 -11.23
C MET A 1 1.15 -11.38 -11.07
N GLN A 2 0.80 -11.93 -9.90
CA GLN A 2 0.68 -13.40 -9.74
C GLN A 2 -0.19 -14.11 -10.80
N GLN A 3 -1.29 -13.48 -11.24
CA GLN A 3 -2.14 -14.01 -12.30
C GLN A 3 -1.42 -14.07 -13.67
N ILE A 4 -0.65 -13.04 -14.02
CA ILE A 4 0.12 -12.97 -15.27
C ILE A 4 1.20 -14.07 -15.28
N VAL A 5 1.90 -14.27 -14.15
CA VAL A 5 2.86 -15.39 -13.99
C VAL A 5 2.20 -16.75 -14.16
N LYS A 6 0.92 -16.87 -13.80
CA LYS A 6 0.13 -18.10 -14.00
C LYS A 6 -0.49 -18.21 -15.41
N GLY A 7 -0.14 -17.34 -16.35
CA GLY A 7 -0.60 -17.39 -17.73
C GLY A 7 -1.91 -16.65 -18.02
N ALA A 8 -2.37 -15.76 -17.13
CA ALA A 8 -3.52 -14.92 -17.43
C ALA A 8 -3.19 -14.00 -18.63
N PRO A 9 -4.08 -13.88 -19.63
CA PRO A 9 -3.87 -13.01 -20.78
C PRO A 9 -3.94 -11.55 -20.33
N ALA A 10 -2.88 -10.79 -20.59
CA ALA A 10 -2.82 -9.35 -20.34
C ALA A 10 -1.85 -8.70 -21.34
N ASP A 11 -2.31 -7.66 -22.03
CA ASP A 11 -1.48 -6.91 -22.98
C ASP A 11 -0.66 -5.82 -22.29
N VAL A 12 -1.22 -5.22 -21.23
CA VAL A 12 -0.60 -4.14 -20.46
C VAL A 12 -0.64 -4.46 -18.98
N PHE A 13 0.49 -4.30 -18.30
CA PHE A 13 0.59 -4.39 -16.84
C PHE A 13 1.00 -3.04 -16.25
N ALA A 14 0.09 -2.42 -15.50
CA ALA A 14 0.33 -1.18 -14.77
C ALA A 14 0.46 -1.47 -13.27
N SER A 15 1.68 -1.32 -12.74
CA SER A 15 1.97 -1.49 -11.32
C SER A 15 1.99 -0.16 -10.58
N ALA A 16 1.65 -0.20 -9.29
CA ALA A 16 1.79 0.96 -8.39
C ALA A 16 3.17 1.05 -7.72
N ASP A 17 4.10 0.11 -8.01
CA ASP A 17 5.48 0.22 -7.57
C ASP A 17 6.52 -0.44 -8.49
N GLN A 18 7.76 -0.05 -8.25
CA GLN A 18 8.95 -0.54 -8.95
C GLN A 18 9.27 -1.99 -8.58
N GLU A 19 8.96 -2.43 -7.35
CA GLU A 19 9.28 -3.77 -6.87
C GLU A 19 8.49 -4.85 -7.64
N ALA A 20 7.19 -4.66 -7.83
CA ALA A 20 6.40 -5.60 -8.63
C ALA A 20 6.78 -5.56 -10.12
N MET A 21 7.21 -4.41 -10.66
CA MET A 21 7.73 -4.33 -12.03
C MET A 21 9.08 -5.03 -12.17
N ASN A 22 9.99 -4.88 -11.21
CA ASN A 22 11.27 -5.59 -11.17
C ASN A 22 11.04 -7.11 -11.17
N LYS A 23 10.10 -7.57 -10.33
CA LYS A 23 9.72 -8.97 -10.30
C LYS A 23 9.11 -9.43 -11.63
N ALA A 24 8.25 -8.63 -12.26
CA ALA A 24 7.67 -8.96 -13.55
C ALA A 24 8.74 -9.14 -14.66
N VAL A 25 9.78 -8.31 -14.68
CA VAL A 25 10.93 -8.50 -15.59
C VAL A 25 11.70 -9.78 -15.25
N ALA A 26 11.99 -10.02 -13.97
CA ALA A 26 12.73 -11.19 -13.53
C ALA A 26 12.02 -12.52 -13.86
N GLU A 27 10.70 -12.55 -13.71
CA GLU A 27 9.83 -13.68 -14.07
C GLU A 27 9.58 -13.78 -15.59
N ARG A 28 10.14 -12.87 -16.39
CA ARG A 28 10.00 -12.79 -17.86
C ARG A 28 8.56 -12.69 -18.35
N VAL A 29 7.67 -12.10 -17.53
CA VAL A 29 6.26 -11.88 -17.88
C VAL A 29 6.00 -10.51 -18.50
N ILE A 30 7.01 -9.65 -18.54
CA ILE A 30 7.03 -8.41 -19.33
C ILE A 30 8.38 -8.27 -20.04
N LYS A 31 8.41 -7.52 -21.14
CA LYS A 31 9.64 -7.13 -21.83
C LYS A 31 10.26 -5.93 -21.11
N ALA A 32 11.56 -5.97 -20.84
CA ALA A 32 12.23 -4.94 -20.05
C ALA A 32 12.22 -3.58 -20.78
N GLU A 33 12.37 -3.61 -22.10
CA GLU A 33 12.42 -2.45 -22.99
C GLU A 33 11.08 -1.71 -23.13
N THR A 34 9.96 -2.34 -22.77
CA THR A 34 8.63 -1.72 -22.85
C THR A 34 8.20 -1.09 -21.52
N ARG A 35 9.01 -1.19 -20.47
CA ARG A 35 8.71 -0.63 -19.16
C ARG A 35 9.04 0.86 -19.15
N HIS A 36 8.05 1.66 -18.76
CA HIS A 36 8.22 3.09 -18.54
C HIS A 36 7.47 3.52 -17.28
N ASP A 37 8.05 4.46 -16.54
CA ASP A 37 7.37 5.13 -15.45
C ASP A 37 6.40 6.15 -16.04
N PHE A 38 5.10 5.94 -15.82
CA PHE A 38 4.05 6.73 -16.47
C PHE A 38 3.36 7.72 -15.51
N VAL A 39 3.44 7.48 -14.20
CA VAL A 39 2.88 8.34 -13.16
C VAL A 39 3.68 8.26 -11.87
N ALA A 40 3.57 9.31 -11.05
CA ALA A 40 4.00 9.33 -9.65
C ALA A 40 2.79 9.61 -8.74
N ASN A 41 2.91 9.28 -7.46
CA ASN A 41 1.86 9.53 -6.48
C ASN A 41 2.47 9.88 -5.11
N GLN A 42 1.64 10.40 -4.22
CA GLN A 42 1.99 10.68 -2.84
C GLN A 42 1.18 9.78 -1.91
N LEU A 43 1.83 9.30 -0.85
CA LEU A 43 1.16 8.61 0.23
C LEU A 43 0.51 9.64 1.15
N VAL A 44 -0.76 9.43 1.50
CA VAL A 44 -1.51 10.29 2.42
C VAL A 44 -2.10 9.48 3.56
N LEU A 45 -2.28 10.13 4.71
CA LEU A 45 -3.09 9.65 5.81
C LEU A 45 -4.49 10.26 5.68
N ILE A 46 -5.53 9.42 5.75
CA ILE A 46 -6.92 9.85 5.68
C ILE A 46 -7.66 9.48 6.97
N VAL A 47 -8.75 10.21 7.22
CA VAL A 47 -9.71 9.96 8.30
C VAL A 47 -11.13 9.98 7.70
N PRO A 48 -12.13 9.37 8.37
CA PRO A 48 -13.51 9.40 7.88
C PRO A 48 -14.00 10.84 7.67
N ALA A 49 -14.75 11.08 6.60
CA ALA A 49 -15.28 12.41 6.30
C ALA A 49 -16.31 12.89 7.33
N THR A 50 -17.00 11.95 7.99
CA THR A 50 -17.99 12.21 9.04
C THR A 50 -17.52 11.66 10.37
N GLY A 51 -17.69 12.44 11.43
CA GLY A 51 -17.25 12.09 12.78
C GLY A 51 -15.91 12.74 13.14
N THR A 52 -15.55 12.64 14.42
CA THR A 52 -14.29 13.18 14.94
C THR A 52 -13.33 12.05 15.27
N VAL A 53 -12.32 11.86 14.42
CA VAL A 53 -11.11 11.10 14.74
C VAL A 53 -10.00 12.13 14.98
N PRO A 54 -9.47 12.26 16.20
CA PRO A 54 -8.50 13.31 16.56
C PRO A 54 -7.08 12.96 16.07
N VAL A 55 -6.95 12.74 14.75
CA VAL A 55 -5.70 12.39 14.08
C VAL A 55 -5.32 13.55 13.16
N HIS A 56 -4.24 14.23 13.51
CA HIS A 56 -3.70 15.37 12.77
C HIS A 56 -2.24 15.15 12.34
N ALA A 57 -1.56 14.17 12.93
CA ALA A 57 -0.21 13.75 12.58
C ALA A 57 -0.08 12.22 12.60
N LEU A 58 0.98 11.67 11.96
CA LEU A 58 1.23 10.22 11.99
C LEU A 58 1.36 9.68 13.42
N ALA A 59 1.95 10.45 14.34
CA ALA A 59 2.12 10.04 15.74
C ALA A 59 0.79 9.76 16.44
N ASP A 60 -0.30 10.42 16.04
CA ASP A 60 -1.62 10.24 16.64
C ASP A 60 -2.16 8.82 16.45
N LEU A 61 -1.69 8.08 15.44
CA LEU A 61 -2.07 6.67 15.20
C LEU A 61 -1.72 5.76 16.39
N THR A 62 -0.74 6.16 17.20
CA THR A 62 -0.33 5.40 18.39
C THR A 62 -1.26 5.61 19.57
N ARG A 63 -2.08 6.67 19.58
CA ARG A 63 -2.93 7.02 20.71
C ARG A 63 -3.97 5.94 21.02
N PRO A 64 -4.35 5.74 22.30
CA PRO A 64 -5.29 4.68 22.69
C PRO A 64 -6.70 4.82 22.12
N ASP A 65 -7.11 6.02 21.74
CA ASP A 65 -8.41 6.31 21.12
C ASP A 65 -8.46 5.93 19.62
N VAL A 66 -7.31 5.83 18.96
CA VAL A 66 -7.22 5.17 17.64
C VAL A 66 -7.22 3.67 17.85
N LYS A 67 -8.36 3.02 17.52
CA LYS A 67 -8.56 1.57 17.74
C LYS A 67 -8.12 0.71 16.57
N ARG A 68 -8.24 1.22 15.34
CA ARG A 68 -7.94 0.50 14.11
C ARG A 68 -7.31 1.45 13.10
N VAL A 69 -6.38 0.93 12.31
CA VAL A 69 -5.75 1.65 11.21
C VAL A 69 -5.82 0.77 9.97
N ALA A 70 -6.54 1.19 8.93
CA ALA A 70 -6.59 0.46 7.68
C ALA A 70 -5.27 0.64 6.91
N ILE A 71 -4.60 -0.46 6.57
CA ILE A 71 -3.32 -0.46 5.84
C ILE A 71 -3.40 -1.55 4.77
N GLY A 72 -2.93 -1.29 3.55
CA GLY A 72 -2.75 -2.37 2.58
C GLY A 72 -1.77 -3.43 3.13
N ASN A 73 -1.98 -4.72 2.90
CA ASN A 73 -1.07 -5.75 3.40
C ASN A 73 0.35 -5.51 2.86
N PRO A 74 1.37 -5.18 3.70
CA PRO A 74 2.70 -4.84 3.22
C PRO A 74 3.40 -5.99 2.49
N ALA A 75 3.02 -7.24 2.77
CA ALA A 75 3.58 -8.41 2.11
C ALA A 75 3.18 -8.52 0.63
N SER A 76 2.10 -7.86 0.21
CA SER A 76 1.56 -8.01 -1.16
C SER A 76 1.20 -6.70 -1.85
N VAL A 77 0.73 -5.69 -1.12
CA VAL A 77 0.16 -4.45 -1.66
C VAL A 77 1.17 -3.30 -1.62
N PRO A 78 1.44 -2.60 -2.75
CA PRO A 78 2.35 -1.45 -2.81
C PRO A 78 2.09 -0.37 -1.75
N VAL A 79 0.83 0.09 -1.60
CA VAL A 79 0.49 1.10 -0.58
C VAL A 79 0.82 0.63 0.84
N GLY A 80 0.72 -0.67 1.09
CA GLY A 80 1.11 -1.30 2.35
C GLY A 80 2.61 -1.21 2.61
N ARG A 81 3.42 -1.51 1.61
CA ARG A 81 4.89 -1.34 1.68
C ARG A 81 5.27 0.10 1.93
N TYR A 82 4.65 1.05 1.22
CA TYR A 82 4.91 2.47 1.41
C TYR A 82 4.51 2.95 2.81
N ALA A 83 3.32 2.56 3.29
CA ALA A 83 2.86 2.88 4.63
C ALA A 83 3.78 2.31 5.72
N LYS A 84 4.17 1.04 5.59
CA LYS A 84 5.12 0.40 6.51
C LYS A 84 6.45 1.16 6.54
N ARG A 85 7.06 1.45 5.39
CA ARG A 85 8.32 2.21 5.32
C ARG A 85 8.21 3.60 5.95
N ALA A 86 7.11 4.31 5.71
CA ALA A 86 6.88 5.64 6.30
C ALA A 86 6.74 5.57 7.83
N LEU A 87 6.00 4.57 8.33
CA LEU A 87 5.83 4.34 9.77
C LEU A 87 7.11 3.86 10.45
N GLU A 88 7.91 3.00 9.80
CA GLU A 88 9.22 2.57 10.28
C GLU A 88 10.19 3.75 10.37
N ALA A 89 10.25 4.60 9.34
CA ALA A 89 11.06 5.82 9.35
C ALA A 89 10.64 6.79 10.47
N ALA A 90 9.35 6.85 10.78
CA ALA A 90 8.81 7.62 11.90
C ALA A 90 8.96 6.91 13.27
N LYS A 91 9.44 5.67 13.31
CA LYS A 91 9.52 4.80 14.51
C LYS A 91 8.15 4.52 15.16
N LEU A 92 7.10 4.42 14.33
CA LEU A 92 5.71 4.19 14.75
C LEU A 92 5.15 2.84 14.29
N TRP A 93 5.91 2.04 13.54
CA TRP A 93 5.38 0.82 12.92
C TRP A 93 4.80 -0.16 13.95
N GLU A 94 5.58 -0.57 14.94
CA GLU A 94 5.15 -1.58 15.93
C GLU A 94 3.82 -1.26 16.63
N PRO A 95 3.62 -0.06 17.23
CA PRO A 95 2.34 0.25 17.87
C PRO A 95 1.17 0.41 16.89
N VAL A 96 1.43 0.76 15.63
CA VAL A 96 0.40 0.87 14.58
C VAL A 96 0.05 -0.49 14.00
N GLU A 97 1.03 -1.39 13.82
CA GLU A 97 0.84 -2.76 13.34
C GLU A 97 -0.09 -3.53 14.28
N ALA A 98 0.04 -3.34 15.59
CA ALA A 98 -0.86 -3.94 16.59
C ALA A 98 -2.35 -3.54 16.41
N LYS A 99 -2.63 -2.47 15.68
CA LYS A 99 -3.98 -1.95 15.38
C LYS A 99 -4.34 -2.09 13.90
N ALA A 100 -3.47 -2.69 13.09
CA ALA A 100 -3.61 -2.67 11.64
C ALA A 100 -4.73 -3.62 11.18
N VAL A 101 -5.61 -3.10 10.32
CA VAL A 101 -6.56 -3.90 9.55
C VAL A 101 -5.99 -4.01 8.14
N LEU A 102 -5.51 -5.20 7.78
CA LEU A 102 -4.82 -5.42 6.51
C LEU A 102 -5.80 -5.60 5.35
N ALA A 103 -5.75 -4.67 4.39
CA ALA A 103 -6.54 -4.71 3.16
C ALA A 103 -5.78 -5.40 2.02
N GLN A 104 -6.51 -6.06 1.12
CA GLN A 104 -5.98 -6.76 -0.06
C GLN A 104 -5.62 -5.81 -1.21
N ASN A 105 -6.12 -4.58 -1.19
CA ASN A 105 -5.76 -3.51 -2.13
C ASN A 105 -6.08 -2.13 -1.52
N VAL A 106 -5.61 -1.06 -2.17
CA VAL A 106 -5.77 0.32 -1.68
C VAL A 106 -7.22 0.79 -1.64
N ARG A 107 -8.09 0.30 -2.55
CA ARG A 107 -9.52 0.66 -2.56
C ARG A 107 -10.24 0.06 -1.35
N GLN A 108 -9.95 -1.19 -1.02
CA GLN A 108 -10.49 -1.80 0.19
C GLN A 108 -9.99 -1.10 1.46
N ALA A 109 -8.73 -0.64 1.50
CA ALA A 109 -8.25 0.16 2.63
C ALA A 109 -9.04 1.47 2.77
N LEU A 110 -9.40 2.10 1.65
CA LEU A 110 -10.25 3.29 1.61
C LEU A 110 -11.69 2.98 2.05
N ASP A 111 -12.27 1.84 1.65
CA ASP A 111 -13.63 1.45 2.03
C ASP A 111 -13.80 1.24 3.55
N TYR A 112 -12.70 1.05 4.29
CA TYR A 112 -12.70 0.88 5.75
C TYR A 112 -12.69 2.21 6.53
N VAL A 113 -12.57 3.36 5.84
CA VAL A 113 -12.40 4.69 6.43
C VAL A 113 -13.54 5.59 6.00
#